data_AF-A0A6A5W2X5-F1
#
_entry.id   AF-A0A6A5W2X5-F1
#
_cell.length_a   1.000
_cell.length_b   1.000
_cell.length_c   1.000
_cell.angle_alpha   90.00
_cell.angle_beta   90.00
_cell.angle_gamma   90.00
#
_symmetry.space_group_name_H-M   'P 1'
#
loop_
_entity.id
_entity.type
_entity.pdbx_description
1 polymer ?
#
loop_
_entity_poly.entity_id
_entity_poly.type
_entity_poly.pdbx_seq_one_letter_code
_entity_poly.pdbx_strand_id
1 'polypeptide(L)'
;MADSTRIASHGRGGAGNIGKDDPNDHVQPNDLVTPTLKSDHYTTGRGGTGNMAKNDPNHPELARAAQDVDTPVHRDENAPRFYGRGGAANFAKPGEQQGDSPPRKSGEAKRSNSQEGKGQGFVEKGKEFLHKLKK
;
A
#
# COMPACT_ATOMS: atom_id res chain seq x y z
N MET A 1 35.32 40.80 17.00
CA MET A 1 35.63 39.97 15.81
C MET A 1 36.26 38.70 16.34
N ALA A 2 35.46 37.67 16.59
CA ALA A 2 35.96 36.42 17.16
C ALA A 2 36.38 35.51 16.00
N ASP A 3 37.68 35.45 15.77
CA ASP A 3 38.31 34.40 14.96
C ASP A 3 38.18 33.10 15.75
N SER A 4 37.27 32.23 15.32
CA SER A 4 36.98 30.96 15.97
C SER A 4 37.16 29.86 14.94
N THR A 5 38.40 29.37 14.83
CA THR A 5 38.74 28.13 14.14
C THR A 5 38.10 26.96 14.89
N ARG A 6 36.77 26.82 14.76
CA ARG A 6 36.03 25.69 15.28
C ARG A 6 36.47 24.46 14.49
N ILE A 7 36.58 23.33 15.19
CA ILE A 7 36.86 22.04 14.59
C ILE A 7 35.54 21.27 14.59
N ALA A 8 35.09 20.85 13.41
CA ALA A 8 33.82 20.16 13.22
C ALA A 8 34.03 18.82 12.49
N SER A 9 33.15 17.85 12.76
CA SER A 9 33.14 16.58 12.03
C SER A 9 32.08 16.59 10.93
N HIS A 10 32.45 16.17 9.72
CA HIS A 10 31.56 16.18 8.56
C HIS A 10 31.20 14.75 8.12
N GLY A 11 29.93 14.45 7.86
CA GLY A 11 29.52 13.16 7.29
C GLY A 11 29.60 11.94 8.24
N ARG A 12 29.86 10.75 7.68
CA ARG A 12 29.85 9.47 8.42
C ARG A 12 31.19 9.25 9.13
N GLY A 13 31.20 9.38 10.45
CA GLY A 13 32.36 9.50 11.34
C GLY A 13 33.66 8.72 11.02
N GLY A 14 34.77 9.29 11.46
CA GLY A 14 36.15 8.81 11.26
C GLY A 14 37.14 9.98 11.39
N ALA A 15 38.41 9.72 11.72
CA ALA A 15 39.40 10.77 11.96
C ALA A 15 39.62 11.70 10.74
N GLY A 16 39.41 11.20 9.51
CA GLY A 16 39.52 11.98 8.28
C GLY A 16 38.40 13.00 8.05
N ASN A 17 37.35 12.99 8.88
CA ASN A 17 36.21 13.88 8.73
C ASN A 17 36.24 15.09 9.67
N ILE A 18 37.23 15.15 10.56
CA ILE A 18 37.41 16.21 11.54
C ILE A 18 38.35 17.25 10.92
N GLY A 19 37.83 18.45 10.69
CA GLY A 19 38.55 19.52 10.02
C GLY A 19 38.16 20.89 10.56
N LYS A 20 38.79 21.94 10.03
CA LYS A 20 38.40 23.32 10.30
C LYS A 20 37.01 23.55 9.73
N ASP A 21 36.14 24.10 10.55
CA ASP A 21 34.78 24.49 10.22
C ASP A 21 34.82 25.71 9.29
N ASP A 22 34.34 25.58 8.05
CA ASP A 22 34.14 26.72 7.14
C ASP A 22 32.69 27.20 7.31
N PRO A 23 32.48 28.45 7.79
CA PRO A 23 31.14 29.01 7.92
C PRO A 23 30.35 29.08 6.61
N ASN A 24 31.02 29.07 5.45
CA ASN A 24 30.39 29.10 4.13
C ASN A 24 29.91 27.73 3.66
N ASP A 25 30.43 26.64 4.22
CA ASP A 25 29.97 25.27 3.92
C ASP A 25 28.68 24.91 4.68
N HIS A 26 28.21 25.80 5.55
CA HIS A 26 26.93 25.65 6.21
C HIS A 26 25.77 25.88 5.23
N VAL A 27 24.75 25.02 5.35
CA VAL A 27 23.49 25.15 4.62
C VAL A 27 22.93 26.55 4.84
N GLN A 28 22.83 27.32 3.77
CA GLN A 28 22.25 28.65 3.82
C GLN A 28 20.73 28.55 3.73
N PRO A 29 19.98 29.52 4.26
CA PRO A 29 18.51 29.52 4.15
C PRO A 29 18.01 29.42 2.71
N ASN A 30 18.78 29.94 1.74
CA ASN A 30 18.45 29.87 0.32
C ASN A 30 18.55 28.45 -0.25
N ASP A 31 19.36 27.57 0.33
CA ASP A 31 19.51 26.18 -0.11
C ASP A 31 18.33 25.30 0.33
N LEU A 32 17.58 25.75 1.33
CA LEU A 32 16.37 25.09 1.82
C LEU A 32 15.11 25.48 1.03
N VAL A 33 15.22 26.44 0.12
CA VAL A 33 14.10 26.87 -0.73
C VAL A 33 13.80 25.77 -1.73
N THR A 34 12.63 25.16 -1.60
CA THR A 34 12.20 24.11 -2.53
C THR A 34 11.93 24.75 -3.91
N PRO A 35 12.53 24.23 -5.00
CA PRO A 35 12.30 24.76 -6.33
C PRO A 35 10.85 24.52 -6.77
N THR A 36 10.30 25.47 -7.53
CA THR A 36 8.93 25.39 -8.05
C THR A 36 8.88 24.73 -9.43
N LEU A 37 7.71 24.18 -9.79
CA LEU A 37 7.49 23.58 -11.11
C LEU A 37 7.43 24.65 -12.19
N LYS A 38 8.16 24.43 -13.28
CA LYS A 38 8.21 25.35 -14.44
C LYS A 38 7.19 25.00 -15.53
N SER A 39 6.58 23.83 -15.44
CA SER A 39 5.64 23.32 -16.45
C SER A 39 4.22 23.78 -16.16
N ASP A 40 3.42 23.96 -17.21
CA ASP A 40 2.00 24.35 -17.11
C ASP A 40 1.13 23.25 -16.48
N HIS A 41 1.58 22.00 -16.54
CA HIS A 41 0.87 20.84 -16.02
C HIS A 41 1.79 19.93 -15.21
N TYR A 42 1.20 19.23 -14.24
CA TYR A 42 1.91 18.30 -13.36
C TYR A 42 1.05 17.08 -13.05
N THR A 43 1.68 15.97 -12.66
CA THR A 43 0.97 14.77 -12.17
C THR A 43 0.78 14.86 -10.67
N THR A 44 -0.40 14.50 -10.17
CA THR A 44 -0.74 14.44 -8.73
C THR A 44 -0.41 13.09 -8.08
N GLY A 45 0.34 12.21 -8.76
CA GLY A 45 0.85 10.98 -8.14
C GLY A 45 0.80 9.73 -9.02
N ARG A 46 0.37 8.60 -8.42
CA ARG A 46 0.47 7.23 -8.98
C ARG A 46 -0.11 7.18 -10.40
N GLY A 47 0.70 6.77 -11.36
CA GLY A 47 0.52 7.08 -12.79
C GLY A 47 -0.84 6.74 -13.41
N GLY A 48 -1.16 7.46 -14.48
CA GLY A 48 -2.38 7.35 -15.26
C GLY A 48 -2.68 8.68 -15.96
N THR A 49 -3.30 8.66 -17.14
CA THR A 49 -3.65 9.89 -17.88
C THR A 49 -4.65 10.78 -17.14
N GLY A 50 -5.39 10.25 -16.17
CA GLY A 50 -6.39 10.97 -15.38
C GLY A 50 -5.84 11.82 -14.22
N ASN A 51 -4.53 11.77 -13.95
CA ASN A 51 -3.94 12.41 -12.76
C ASN A 51 -3.14 13.69 -13.11
N MET A 52 -3.38 14.28 -14.28
CA MET A 52 -2.76 15.56 -14.65
C MET A 52 -3.58 16.75 -14.15
N ALA A 53 -2.91 17.68 -13.47
CA ALA A 53 -3.47 18.94 -12.99
C ALA A 53 -2.78 20.12 -13.68
N LYS A 54 -3.44 21.28 -13.70
CA LYS A 54 -2.83 22.54 -14.17
C LYS A 54 -2.07 23.17 -13.02
N ASN A 55 -0.83 23.58 -13.29
CA ASN A 55 0.00 24.32 -12.37
C ASN A 55 -0.49 25.77 -12.25
N ASP A 56 -0.55 26.30 -11.02
CA ASP A 56 -0.74 27.72 -10.76
C ASP A 56 0.59 28.30 -10.26
N PRO A 57 1.31 29.08 -11.08
CA PRO A 57 2.58 29.68 -10.68
C PRO A 57 2.49 30.62 -9.48
N ASN A 58 1.30 31.18 -9.20
CA ASN A 58 1.09 32.05 -8.04
C ASN A 58 0.91 31.25 -6.73
N HIS A 59 0.59 29.96 -6.85
CA HIS A 59 0.30 29.05 -5.74
C HIS A 59 1.08 27.72 -5.86
N PRO A 60 2.43 27.75 -5.85
CA PRO A 60 3.26 26.56 -6.00
C PRO A 60 3.09 25.54 -4.85
N GLU A 61 2.59 25.97 -3.70
CA GLU A 61 2.27 25.11 -2.55
C GLU A 61 1.20 24.07 -2.85
N LEU A 62 0.27 24.37 -3.76
CA LEU A 62 -0.81 23.45 -4.15
C LEU A 62 -0.28 22.30 -4.99
N ALA A 63 0.60 22.61 -5.95
CA ALA A 63 1.24 21.61 -6.77
C ALA A 63 2.11 20.67 -5.94
N ARG A 64 2.85 21.23 -4.96
CA ARG A 64 3.64 20.45 -4.01
C ARG A 64 2.75 19.55 -3.15
N ALA A 65 1.72 20.09 -2.52
CA ALA A 65 0.81 19.30 -1.68
C ALA A 65 0.12 18.16 -2.45
N ALA A 66 -0.17 18.37 -3.74
CA ALA A 66 -0.77 17.36 -4.60
C ALA A 66 0.22 16.31 -5.09
N GLN A 67 1.54 16.57 -5.03
CA GLN A 67 2.60 15.63 -5.41
C GLN A 67 3.20 14.90 -4.22
N ASP A 68 3.21 15.55 -3.06
CA ASP A 68 3.68 14.98 -1.81
C ASP A 68 2.82 13.76 -1.47
N VAL A 69 3.47 12.61 -1.31
CA VAL A 69 2.80 11.37 -0.93
C VAL A 69 2.75 11.33 0.59
N ASP A 70 1.55 11.35 1.16
CA ASP A 70 1.38 11.12 2.58
C ASP A 70 1.98 9.77 2.99
N THR A 71 2.60 9.75 4.17
CA THR A 71 3.15 8.51 4.72
C THR A 71 2.02 7.49 4.80
N PRO A 72 2.20 6.26 4.26
CA PRO A 72 1.18 5.23 4.34
C PRO A 72 0.77 5.03 5.80
N VAL A 73 -0.54 4.98 6.04
CA VAL A 73 -1.07 4.63 7.36
C VAL A 73 -0.44 3.30 7.76
N HIS A 74 0.34 3.31 8.84
CA HIS A 74 0.89 2.09 9.40
C HIS A 74 -0.29 1.26 9.89
N ARG A 75 -0.42 0.05 9.37
CA ARG A 75 -1.40 -0.90 9.89
C ARG A 75 -0.92 -1.35 11.26
N ASP A 76 -1.83 -1.38 12.23
CA ASP A 76 -1.55 -2.00 13.52
C ASP A 76 -1.08 -3.44 13.28
N GLU A 77 0.07 -3.79 13.86
CA GLU A 77 0.66 -5.13 13.71
C GLU A 77 -0.25 -6.22 14.26
N ASN A 78 -1.15 -5.85 15.18
CA ASN A 78 -2.15 -6.70 15.84
C ASN A 78 -3.52 -6.69 15.14
N ALA A 79 -3.70 -5.94 14.03
CA ALA A 79 -4.96 -5.93 13.31
C ALA A 79 -5.23 -7.28 12.60
N PRO A 80 -6.49 -7.73 12.53
CA PRO A 80 -6.87 -8.90 11.75
C PRO A 80 -6.47 -8.75 10.28
N ARG A 81 -5.78 -9.77 9.74
CA ARG A 81 -5.35 -9.79 8.33
C ARG A 81 -6.23 -10.72 7.54
N PHE A 82 -6.76 -10.27 6.40
CA PHE A 82 -7.57 -11.09 5.51
C PHE A 82 -6.73 -11.57 4.32
N TYR A 83 -6.79 -12.86 3.99
CA TYR A 83 -6.07 -13.45 2.86
C TYR A 83 -7.00 -14.05 1.81
N GLY A 84 -6.66 -13.94 0.51
CA GLY A 84 -7.40 -14.59 -0.58
C GLY A 84 -8.69 -13.88 -1.04
N ARG A 85 -9.58 -14.61 -1.71
CA ARG A 85 -10.91 -14.13 -2.15
C ARG A 85 -11.92 -14.27 -1.01
N GLY A 86 -12.67 -13.21 -0.76
CA GLY A 86 -13.45 -12.93 0.46
C GLY A 86 -14.28 -14.08 1.08
N GLY A 87 -14.57 -13.90 2.37
CA GLY A 87 -15.31 -14.83 3.23
C GLY A 87 -14.87 -14.67 4.68
N ALA A 88 -15.79 -14.88 5.63
CA ALA A 88 -15.52 -14.72 7.07
C ALA A 88 -14.48 -15.72 7.63
N ALA A 89 -14.02 -16.69 6.83
CA ALA A 89 -13.02 -17.69 7.24
C ALA A 89 -11.57 -17.30 6.94
N ASN A 90 -11.35 -16.11 6.36
CA ASN A 90 -10.03 -15.71 5.85
C ASN A 90 -9.26 -14.77 6.79
N PHE A 91 -9.74 -14.54 8.02
CA PHE A 91 -9.04 -13.70 8.98
C PHE A 91 -7.95 -14.48 9.72
N ALA A 92 -6.76 -13.90 9.84
CA ALA A 92 -5.72 -14.34 10.75
C ALA A 92 -5.50 -13.23 11.78
N LYS A 93 -5.61 -13.57 13.07
CA LYS A 93 -5.20 -12.69 14.15
C LYS A 93 -3.69 -12.85 14.39
N PRO A 94 -2.92 -11.77 14.43
CA PRO A 94 -1.52 -11.82 14.83
C PRO A 94 -1.47 -12.19 16.33
N GLY A 95 -0.86 -13.33 16.69
CA GLY A 95 -0.65 -13.72 18.09
C GLY A 95 -1.37 -14.99 18.55
N GLU A 96 -2.34 -15.50 17.81
CA GLU A 96 -2.86 -16.86 18.02
C GLU A 96 -1.83 -17.84 17.43
N GLN A 97 -1.13 -18.59 18.30
CA GLN A 97 -0.25 -19.67 17.88
C GLN A 97 -1.03 -20.57 16.90
N GLN A 98 -0.30 -21.05 15.89
CA GLN A 98 -0.77 -21.85 14.76
C GLN A 98 -1.36 -23.19 15.26
N GLY A 99 -2.51 -23.15 15.92
CA GLY A 99 -3.06 -24.26 16.71
C GLY A 99 -4.47 -24.02 17.26
N ASP A 100 -4.88 -22.78 17.53
CA ASP A 100 -6.21 -22.46 18.11
C ASP A 100 -7.28 -22.03 17.10
N SER A 101 -7.04 -22.25 15.80
CA SER A 101 -8.13 -22.21 14.83
C SER A 101 -9.12 -23.32 15.18
N PRO A 102 -10.42 -23.03 15.40
CA PRO A 102 -11.39 -24.09 15.64
C PRO A 102 -11.30 -25.10 14.49
N PRO A 103 -11.23 -26.42 14.79
CA PRO A 103 -11.09 -27.43 13.76
C PRO A 103 -12.19 -27.22 12.73
N ARG A 104 -11.81 -27.18 11.45
CA ARG A 104 -12.77 -27.18 10.34
C ARG A 104 -13.80 -28.28 10.64
N LYS A 105 -15.05 -27.90 10.92
CA LYS A 105 -16.17 -28.84 10.95
C LYS A 105 -16.46 -29.28 9.51
N SER A 106 -15.51 -29.98 8.88
CA SER A 106 -15.72 -30.69 7.61
C SER A 106 -16.52 -31.98 7.79
N GLY A 107 -16.91 -32.32 9.03
CA GLY A 107 -17.66 -33.53 9.37
C GLY A 107 -19.18 -33.39 9.45
N GLU A 108 -19.76 -32.21 9.19
CA GLU A 108 -21.20 -31.96 9.36
C GLU A 108 -21.96 -31.80 8.03
N ALA A 109 -21.45 -32.43 6.96
CA ALA A 109 -22.27 -32.85 5.82
C ALA A 109 -22.63 -34.33 5.97
N LYS A 110 -23.15 -34.71 7.15
CA LYS A 110 -23.89 -35.98 7.27
C LYS A 110 -25.14 -35.81 6.42
N ARG A 111 -25.18 -36.50 5.27
CA ARG A 111 -26.37 -36.67 4.45
C ARG A 111 -27.46 -37.30 5.32
N SER A 112 -28.30 -36.46 5.92
CA SER A 112 -29.52 -36.90 6.58
C SER A 112 -30.47 -37.36 5.48
N ASN A 113 -30.68 -38.67 5.46
CA ASN A 113 -31.65 -39.32 4.60
C ASN A 113 -33.05 -38.89 5.04
N SER A 114 -33.63 -37.87 4.41
CA SER A 114 -35.05 -37.58 4.46
C SER A 114 -35.45 -36.70 3.27
N GLN A 115 -36.09 -37.35 2.29
CA GLN A 115 -37.30 -36.86 1.62
C GLN A 115 -37.19 -35.59 0.75
N GLU A 116 -37.24 -35.85 -0.56
CA GLU A 116 -38.07 -35.12 -1.54
C GLU A 116 -37.76 -33.64 -1.76
N GLY A 117 -36.70 -33.39 -2.54
CA GLY A 117 -36.48 -32.12 -3.25
C GLY A 117 -36.00 -32.42 -4.66
N LYS A 118 -36.89 -32.31 -5.66
CA LYS A 118 -36.60 -32.42 -7.09
C LYS A 118 -35.66 -31.29 -7.54
N GLY A 119 -34.37 -31.43 -7.26
CA GLY A 119 -33.32 -30.59 -7.81
C GLY A 119 -32.75 -31.25 -9.06
N GLN A 120 -33.21 -30.83 -10.24
CA GLN A 120 -32.66 -31.28 -11.52
C GLN A 120 -31.16 -31.01 -11.57
N GLY A 121 -30.37 -32.07 -11.43
CA GLY A 121 -28.91 -31.99 -11.48
C GLY A 121 -28.42 -31.72 -12.91
N PHE A 122 -27.25 -31.12 -13.03
CA PHE A 122 -26.58 -30.84 -14.31
C PHE A 122 -26.49 -32.06 -15.25
N VAL A 123 -26.45 -33.27 -14.69
CA VAL A 123 -26.43 -34.54 -15.43
C VAL A 123 -27.74 -34.78 -16.18
N GLU A 124 -28.87 -34.35 -15.61
CA GLU A 124 -30.20 -34.51 -16.19
C GLU A 124 -30.40 -33.55 -17.37
N LYS A 125 -29.99 -32.29 -17.21
CA LYS A 125 -29.93 -31.31 -18.31
C LYS A 125 -29.00 -31.74 -19.45
N GLY A 126 -27.86 -32.37 -19.13
CA GLY A 126 -26.94 -32.90 -20.14
C GLY A 126 -27.56 -34.02 -20.98
N LYS A 127 -28.36 -34.89 -20.37
CA LYS A 127 -29.07 -35.96 -21.08
C LYS A 127 -30.18 -35.42 -21.98
N GLU A 128 -30.94 -34.43 -21.52
CA GLU A 128 -31.98 -33.77 -22.33
C GLU A 128 -31.40 -33.06 -23.55
N PHE A 129 -30.25 -32.39 -23.39
CA PHE A 129 -29.58 -31.72 -24.50
C PHE A 129 -29.06 -32.71 -25.54
N LEU A 130 -28.48 -33.84 -25.11
CA LEU A 130 -28.00 -34.89 -26.00
C LEU A 130 -29.15 -35.56 -26.76
N HIS A 131 -30.30 -35.77 -26.10
CA HIS A 131 -31.49 -36.34 -26.76
C HIS A 131 -32.09 -35.41 -27.81
N LYS A 132 -32.02 -34.10 -27.57
CA LYS A 132 -32.53 -33.08 -28.51
C LYS A 132 -31.64 -32.91 -29.74
N LEU A 133 -30.36 -33.25 -29.63
CA LEU A 133 -29.37 -33.22 -30.73
C LEU A 133 -29.39 -34.47 -31.62
N LYS A 134 -30.10 -35.52 -31.19
CA LYS A 134 -30.20 -36.80 -31.93
C LYS A 134 -31.50 -36.94 -32.72
N LYS A 135 -32.23 -35.84 -32.95
CA LYS A 135 -33.45 -35.79 -33.76
C LYS A 135 -33.26 -34.83 -34.94
#